data_AF-A0A7R9UR88-F1
#
_entry.id   AF-A0A7R9UR88-F1
#
_cell.length_a   1.000
_cell.length_b   1.000
_cell.length_c   1.000
_cell.angle_alpha   90.00
_cell.angle_beta   90.00
_cell.angle_gamma   90.00
#
_symmetry.space_group_name_H-M   'P 1'
#
loop_
_entity.id
_entity.type
_entity.pdbx_description
1 polymer ?
#
loop_
_entity_poly.entity_id
_entity_poly.type
_entity_poly.pdbx_seq_one_letter_code
_entity_poly.pdbx_strand_id
1 'polypeptide(L)'
;GALHTRKEATRLYRDIVRAARHFPWPHESGRPWRVVLVESARAEFEQARELDDANEVMRRLVIGRHCLDETAKKFEEKRQSFLAQQAREPSDGGAPSSGPGRP
;
A
#
# COMPACT_ATOMS: atom_id res chain seq x y z
N GLY A 1 1.25 -0.08 -29.85
CA GLY A 1 0.48 1.07 -30.36
C GLY A 1 -0.11 1.87 -29.21
N ALA A 2 -0.32 3.18 -29.38
CA ALA A 2 -0.68 4.13 -28.31
C ALA A 2 -1.91 3.73 -27.45
N LEU A 3 -2.89 3.03 -28.04
CA LEU A 3 -4.04 2.52 -27.28
C LEU A 3 -3.66 1.48 -26.21
N HIS A 4 -2.67 0.62 -26.49
CA HIS A 4 -2.16 -0.37 -25.55
C HIS A 4 -1.49 0.32 -24.35
N THR A 5 -0.64 1.31 -24.62
CA THR A 5 0.04 2.11 -23.59
C THR A 5 -0.94 2.83 -22.66
N ARG A 6 -2.02 3.42 -23.21
CA ARG A 6 -3.08 4.05 -22.39
C ARG A 6 -3.83 3.06 -21.49
N LYS A 7 -4.10 1.84 -21.99
CA LYS A 7 -4.72 0.77 -21.20
C LYS A 7 -3.80 0.32 -20.07
N GLU A 8 -2.52 0.10 -20.36
CA GLU A 8 -1.52 -0.27 -19.34
C GLU A 8 -1.33 0.81 -18.29
N ALA A 9 -1.28 2.09 -18.69
CA ALA A 9 -1.29 3.23 -17.77
C ALA A 9 -2.51 3.19 -16.84
N THR A 10 -3.72 3.06 -17.41
CA THR A 10 -4.95 2.99 -16.61
C THR A 10 -4.94 1.80 -15.65
N ARG A 11 -4.42 0.65 -16.08
CA ARG A 11 -4.29 -0.55 -15.26
C ARG A 11 -3.33 -0.32 -14.10
N LEU A 12 -2.14 0.23 -14.37
CA LEU A 12 -1.15 0.54 -13.35
C LEU A 12 -1.70 1.52 -12.31
N TYR A 13 -2.38 2.59 -12.74
CA TYR A 13 -3.01 3.54 -11.82
C TYR A 13 -4.04 2.85 -10.89
N ARG A 14 -4.89 1.97 -11.45
CA ARG A 14 -5.84 1.19 -10.65
C ARG A 14 -5.14 0.23 -9.69
N ASP A 15 -4.04 -0.39 -10.10
CA ASP A 15 -3.26 -1.29 -9.25
C ASP A 15 -2.64 -0.52 -8.06
N ILE A 16 -2.11 0.69 -8.29
CA ILE A 16 -1.65 1.59 -7.20
C ILE A 16 -2.78 1.89 -6.22
N VAL A 17 -3.95 2.33 -6.72
CA VAL A 17 -5.11 2.63 -5.86
C VAL A 17 -5.55 1.42 -5.05
N ARG A 18 -5.53 0.21 -5.64
CA ARG A 18 -5.89 -1.02 -4.93
C ARG A 18 -4.86 -1.36 -3.86
N ALA A 19 -3.57 -1.35 -4.19
CA ALA A 19 -2.48 -1.64 -3.26
C ALA A 19 -2.53 -0.70 -2.05
N ALA A 20 -2.75 0.59 -2.30
CA ALA A 20 -2.76 1.62 -1.25
C ALA A 20 -3.89 1.44 -0.20
N ARG A 21 -4.92 0.63 -0.47
CA ARG A 21 -5.97 0.29 0.50
C ARG A 21 -5.54 -0.75 1.53
N HIS A 22 -4.48 -1.50 1.27
CA HIS A 22 -4.01 -2.57 2.16
C HIS A 22 -3.12 -2.08 3.30
N PHE A 23 -2.92 -0.76 3.44
CA PHE A 23 -2.01 -0.16 4.40
C PHE A 23 -2.81 0.56 5.49
N PRO A 24 -3.12 -0.12 6.61
CA PRO A 24 -4.00 0.41 7.65
C PRO A 24 -3.36 1.47 8.54
N TRP A 25 -2.02 1.53 8.63
CA TRP A 25 -1.32 2.54 9.44
C TRP A 25 -1.14 3.86 8.68
N PRO A 26 -1.02 5.01 9.37
CA PRO A 26 -0.73 6.28 8.73
C PRO A 26 0.73 6.37 8.24
N HIS A 27 0.95 7.24 7.25
CA HIS A 27 2.26 7.74 6.84
C HIS A 27 2.89 8.58 7.97
N GLU A 28 4.20 8.83 7.89
CA GLU A 28 4.96 9.63 8.86
C GLU A 28 4.39 11.04 9.05
N SER A 29 3.75 11.60 8.02
CA SER A 29 3.04 12.88 8.09
C SER A 29 1.65 12.81 8.75
N GLY A 30 1.26 11.67 9.31
CA GLY A 30 -0.05 11.42 9.91
C GLY A 30 -1.17 11.15 8.91
N ARG A 31 -0.91 11.25 7.59
CA ARG A 31 -1.89 11.04 6.53
C ARG A 31 -2.05 9.55 6.19
N PRO A 32 -3.23 9.04 5.81
CA PRO A 32 -3.35 7.67 5.34
C PRO A 32 -2.50 7.41 4.10
N TRP A 33 -1.80 6.28 4.03
CA TRP A 33 -1.00 5.90 2.86
C TRP A 33 -1.81 5.90 1.55
N ARG A 34 -3.09 5.52 1.62
CA ARG A 34 -4.02 5.65 0.48
C ARG A 34 -4.02 7.04 -0.13
N VAL A 35 -4.04 8.08 0.70
CA VAL A 35 -4.11 9.46 0.21
C VAL A 35 -2.77 9.85 -0.40
N VAL A 36 -1.67 9.61 0.32
CA VAL A 36 -0.31 9.96 -0.11
C VAL A 36 0.04 9.29 -1.44
N LEU A 37 -0.16 7.98 -1.56
CA LEU A 37 0.22 7.22 -2.76
C LEU A 37 -0.65 7.59 -3.97
N VAL A 38 -1.94 7.84 -3.77
CA VAL A 38 -2.85 8.20 -4.87
C VAL A 38 -2.58 9.62 -5.36
N GLU A 39 -2.29 10.56 -4.48
CA GLU A 39 -1.91 11.92 -4.87
C GLU A 39 -0.60 11.94 -5.65
N SER A 40 0.44 11.27 -5.16
CA SER A 40 1.72 11.15 -5.87
C SER A 40 1.55 10.50 -7.23
N ALA A 41 0.84 9.36 -7.31
CA ALA A 41 0.58 8.70 -8.57
C ALA A 41 -0.23 9.58 -9.53
N ARG A 42 -1.24 10.31 -9.05
CA ARG A 42 -2.00 11.23 -9.91
C ARG A 42 -1.11 12.33 -10.50
N ALA A 43 -0.20 12.90 -9.71
CA ALA A 43 0.73 13.92 -10.17
C ALA A 43 1.69 13.37 -11.25
N GLU A 44 2.28 12.19 -11.01
CA GLU A 44 3.17 11.55 -11.98
C GLU A 44 2.47 11.20 -13.30
N PHE A 45 1.23 10.69 -13.22
CA PHE A 45 0.45 10.34 -14.38
C PHE A 45 0.02 11.57 -15.19
N GLU A 46 -0.33 12.68 -14.52
CA GLU A 46 -0.68 13.92 -15.23
C GLU A 46 0.53 14.51 -15.95
N GLN A 47 1.70 14.55 -15.29
CA GLN A 47 2.96 14.95 -15.93
C GLN A 47 3.30 14.06 -17.14
N ALA A 48 3.00 12.76 -17.06
CA ALA A 48 3.25 11.84 -18.16
C ALA A 48 2.30 12.02 -19.37
N ARG A 49 1.20 12.77 -19.23
CA ARG A 49 0.28 13.07 -20.36
C ARG A 49 0.86 14.07 -21.34
N GLU A 50 1.79 14.90 -20.87
CA GLU A 50 2.48 15.91 -21.67
C GLU A 50 3.68 15.30 -22.44
N LEU A 51 3.98 14.02 -22.22
CA LEU A 51 5.05 13.31 -22.92
C LEU A 51 4.58 12.86 -24.30
N ASP A 52 5.25 13.36 -25.34
CA ASP A 52 5.03 12.94 -26.72
C ASP A 52 5.82 11.67 -27.11
N ASP A 53 6.91 11.35 -26.40
CA ASP A 53 7.76 10.18 -26.68
C ASP A 53 7.18 8.88 -26.09
N ALA A 54 6.77 7.98 -26.98
CA ALA A 54 6.25 6.66 -26.63
C ALA A 54 7.25 5.79 -25.83
N ASN A 55 8.56 5.94 -26.05
CA ASN A 55 9.58 5.20 -25.30
C ASN A 55 9.68 5.70 -23.85
N GLU A 56 9.54 7.00 -23.64
CA GLU A 56 9.55 7.56 -22.29
C GLU A 56 8.30 7.13 -21.52
N VAL A 57 7.12 7.17 -22.15
CA VAL A 57 5.89 6.64 -21.54
C VAL A 57 6.06 5.16 -21.18
N MET A 58 6.62 4.35 -22.07
CA MET A 58 6.88 2.93 -21.79
C MET A 58 7.84 2.75 -20.61
N ARG A 59 8.94 3.51 -20.58
CA ARG A 59 9.91 3.49 -19.48
C ARG A 59 9.24 3.83 -18.14
N ARG A 60 8.41 4.88 -18.09
CA ARG A 60 7.68 5.25 -16.87
C ARG A 60 6.72 4.16 -16.41
N LEU A 61 6.04 3.48 -17.32
CA LEU A 61 5.17 2.35 -16.97
C LEU A 61 5.94 1.18 -16.36
N VAL A 62 7.09 0.82 -16.96
CA VAL A 62 7.95 -0.26 -16.45
C VAL A 62 8.51 0.08 -15.07
N ILE A 63 9.07 1.28 -14.91
CA ILE A 63 9.62 1.75 -13.64
C ILE A 63 8.50 1.84 -12.59
N GLY A 64 7.35 2.42 -12.94
CA GLY A 64 6.21 2.53 -12.04
C GLY A 64 5.69 1.17 -11.57
N ARG A 65 5.67 0.16 -12.46
CA ARG A 65 5.31 -1.21 -12.08
C ARG A 65 6.32 -1.80 -11.09
N HIS A 66 7.61 -1.69 -11.39
CA HIS A 66 8.66 -2.16 -10.51
C HIS A 66 8.61 -1.48 -9.13
N CYS A 67 8.43 -0.16 -9.08
CA CYS A 67 8.28 0.57 -7.82
C CYS A 67 7.04 0.13 -7.04
N LEU A 68 5.92 -0.13 -7.71
CA LEU A 68 4.72 -0.65 -7.06
C LEU A 68 4.96 -2.03 -6.44
N ASP A 69 5.59 -2.94 -7.19
CA ASP A 69 5.86 -4.30 -6.72
C ASP A 69 6.81 -4.28 -5.51
N GLU A 70 7.88 -3.49 -5.56
CA GLU A 70 8.81 -3.31 -4.43
C GLU A 70 8.16 -2.65 -3.21
N THR A 71 7.29 -1.67 -3.45
CA THR A 71 6.52 -1.01 -2.38
C THR A 71 5.58 -2.04 -1.74
N ALA A 72 4.80 -2.76 -2.53
CA ALA A 72 3.88 -3.78 -2.01
C ALA A 72 4.61 -4.80 -1.12
N LYS A 73 5.81 -5.25 -1.55
CA LYS A 73 6.65 -6.16 -0.76
C LYS A 73 7.05 -5.57 0.59
N LYS A 74 7.64 -4.37 0.61
CA LYS A 74 8.07 -3.71 1.86
C LYS A 74 6.91 -3.48 2.84
N PHE A 75 5.75 -3.14 2.31
CA PHE A 75 4.56 -2.94 3.13
C PHE A 75 4.01 -4.25 3.66
N GLU A 76 4.07 -5.34 2.91
CA GLU A 76 3.69 -6.66 3.39
C GLU A 76 4.58 -7.10 4.55
N GLU A 77 5.90 -6.93 4.42
CA GLU A 77 6.87 -7.20 5.49
C GLU A 77 6.55 -6.38 6.75
N LYS A 78 6.22 -5.10 6.59
CA LYS A 78 5.80 -4.22 7.69
C LYS A 78 4.48 -4.66 8.32
N ARG A 79 3.52 -5.10 7.51
CA ARG A 79 2.23 -5.64 7.98
C ARG A 79 2.43 -6.89 8.83
N GLN A 80 3.23 -7.84 8.34
CA GLN A 80 3.55 -9.07 9.08
C GLN A 80 4.26 -8.76 10.40
N SER A 81 5.21 -7.82 10.39
CA SER A 81 5.89 -7.35 11.60
C SER A 81 4.90 -6.77 12.63
N PHE A 82 3.93 -5.96 12.18
CA PHE A 82 2.93 -5.35 13.04
C PHE A 82 1.93 -6.37 13.62
N LEU A 83 1.54 -7.39 12.83
CA LEU A 83 0.69 -8.49 13.31
C LEU A 83 1.43 -9.38 14.32
N ALA A 84 2.70 -9.68 14.07
CA ALA A 84 3.53 -10.47 14.99
C ALA A 84 3.77 -9.75 16.33
N GLN A 85 3.91 -8.42 16.32
CA GLN A 85 4.01 -7.61 17.54
C GLN A 85 2.71 -7.67 18.35
N GLN A 86 1.55 -7.49 17.71
CA GLN A 86 0.25 -7.59 18.38
C GLN A 86 -0.03 -9.00 18.95
N ALA A 87 0.40 -10.06 18.27
CA ALA A 87 0.24 -11.43 18.78
C ALA A 87 1.16 -11.75 19.97
N ARG A 88 2.22 -10.98 20.19
CA ARG A 88 3.16 -11.14 21.31
C ARG A 88 2.72 -10.44 22.58
N GLU A 89 1.78 -9.50 22.50
CA GLU A 89 1.19 -8.90 23.70
C GLU A 89 0.18 -9.89 24.30
N PRO A 90 0.47 -10.51 25.45
CA PRO A 90 -0.55 -11.30 26.13
C PRO A 90 -1.63 -10.34 26.62
N SER A 91 -2.89 -10.70 26.40
CA SER A 91 -4.05 -10.11 27.07
C SER A 91 -3.89 -10.28 28.58
N ASP A 92 -3.21 -9.34 29.23
CA ASP A 92 -3.13 -9.24 30.68
C ASP A 92 -4.47 -8.68 31.19
N GLY A 93 -5.44 -9.55 31.44
CA GLY A 93 -6.75 -9.12 31.94
C GLY A 93 -7.87 -10.13 31.80
N GLY A 94 -7.75 -11.31 32.41
CA GLY A 94 -8.87 -12.23 32.46
C GLY A 94 -8.58 -13.56 33.14
N ALA A 95 -8.23 -13.55 34.43
CA ALA A 95 -8.38 -14.75 35.27
C ALA A 95 -9.61 -14.58 36.19
N PRO A 96 -10.60 -15.49 36.15
CA PRO A 96 -11.73 -15.48 37.05
C PRO A 96 -11.26 -15.91 38.45
N SER A 97 -11.42 -15.04 39.45
CA SER A 97 -11.21 -15.43 40.84
C SER A 97 -12.38 -16.31 41.28
N SER A 98 -12.23 -17.62 41.11
CA SER A 98 -13.00 -18.64 41.84
C SER A 98 -12.85 -18.39 43.34
N GLY A 99 -13.91 -17.91 43.98
CA GLY A 99 -14.01 -17.93 45.44
C GLY A 99 -14.04 -19.39 45.94
N PRO A 100 -13.34 -19.72 47.04
CA PRO A 100 -13.26 -21.09 47.49
C PRO A 100 -14.62 -21.52 48.02
N GLY A 101 -15.09 -22.67 47.52
CA GLY A 101 -16.22 -23.35 48.12
C GLY A 101 -15.87 -23.90 49.51
N ARG A 102 -16.91 -23.84 50.35
CA ARG A 102 -17.22 -24.75 51.48
C ARG A 102 -16.58 -24.47 52.84
N PRO A 103 -17.14 -25.01 53.95
CA PRO A 103 -17.98 -26.23 54.10
C PRO A 103 -19.51 -26.09 53.97
#